data_AF-A0A9N8HAH4-F1
#
_entry.id   AF-A0A9N8HAH4-F1
#
_cell.length_a   1.000
_cell.length_b   1.000
_cell.length_c   1.000
_cell.angle_alpha   90.00
_cell.angle_beta   90.00
_cell.angle_gamma   90.00
#
_symmetry.space_group_name_H-M   'P 1'
#
loop_
_entity.id
_entity.type
_entity.pdbx_description
1 polymer ?
#
loop_
_entity_poly.entity_id
_entity_poly.type
_entity_poly.pdbx_seq_one_letter_code
_entity_poly.pdbx_strand_id
1 'polypeptide(L)'
;MVTLDSSDNSSQWHNPARWKILIRSIALVVAVPCIISKSATILRSTAEQQDDPMTLHRLLQQVGNAVTGEHRIFSPTGEDRSSDGSISDRGDSSLLSVQDHMDSQLENSKKPFEGSSPMDANLPYEPPPSDTGADSDPGGAAADNASDNADDNNDNGNMGSATRDPNNPHQNITFKIGLINKIENGLLLSEGLKSHVIAESGRKVRYYNQEQSSSVFHDWPDGGDVFVDTRPENPGGWVLISNSEEDREGQGGVGAITFDASGNVIDYRMVLTGTTMNCNGGKTSFGAWISCEEDFWSANGKVWQVDPLGIRAPQIITLGSEGGIFEAFAEDIRDPAKPHFFLTEDDEYGPMQRFTPDAPDWNKPWEILLGPGTVDYLVLLPNQNDHTQGIYTWIENKRQAKQNAAYYYPNAEGLSVHENSLFVVCKKYNHLYELDLDRLTYTRKSTSSGLFDGTPDQLRKIIGPPAGEAANTDGSEEEPEVLLYFTEDGGEKAGIHARNAKGEVFTVLEGMYTPETTGLSFSPDGTRMYFAYQEDGMMFEVQRIDGHPFYGKTLNLKNHQFEGSTESPTERRKRRDKIRRARYNR
;
A
#
# COMPACT_ATOMS: atom_id res chain seq x y z
N MET A 1 -1.20 21.55 45.28
CA MET A 1 -0.14 22.57 45.40
C MET A 1 1.18 21.90 45.10
N VAL A 2 1.91 22.36 44.09
CA VAL A 2 3.33 22.02 43.91
C VAL A 2 4.10 23.27 44.33
N THR A 3 4.85 23.21 45.41
CA THR A 3 5.80 24.25 45.81
C THR A 3 7.02 24.16 44.92
N LEU A 4 7.29 25.21 44.14
CA LEU A 4 8.53 25.35 43.37
C LEU A 4 9.56 26.10 44.24
N ASP A 5 10.71 25.45 44.46
CA ASP A 5 11.87 26.04 45.11
C ASP A 5 12.52 27.06 44.16
N SER A 6 12.63 28.31 44.62
CA SER A 6 13.18 29.43 43.87
C SER A 6 14.68 29.54 44.13
N SER A 7 15.46 28.66 43.53
CA SER A 7 16.91 28.82 43.49
C SER A 7 17.53 28.13 42.28
N ASP A 8 17.18 28.57 41.06
CA ASP A 8 18.18 28.47 39.99
C ASP A 8 18.03 29.53 38.90
N ASN A 9 19.19 29.99 38.44
CA ASN A 9 19.41 31.21 37.68
C ASN A 9 18.73 31.22 36.29
N SER A 10 18.21 32.40 35.94
CA SER A 10 17.62 32.74 34.65
C SER A 10 18.61 32.64 33.48
N SER A 11 18.58 31.53 32.72
CA SER A 11 19.00 31.48 31.29
C SER A 11 18.63 30.18 30.53
N GLN A 12 17.64 29.40 30.98
CA GLN A 12 17.19 28.19 30.26
C GLN A 12 15.67 28.12 30.09
N TRP A 13 15.10 29.03 29.29
CA TRP A 13 13.66 28.98 28.94
C TRP A 13 13.37 29.21 27.45
N HIS A 14 14.19 28.64 26.56
CA HIS A 14 13.90 28.56 25.12
C HIS A 14 14.05 27.11 24.60
N ASN A 15 13.26 26.18 25.14
CA ASN A 15 13.11 24.85 24.56
C ASN A 15 11.62 24.44 24.49
N PRO A 16 11.00 24.37 23.28
CA PRO A 16 9.60 23.97 23.08
C PRO A 16 9.27 22.56 23.61
N ALA A 17 10.26 21.67 23.74
CA ALA A 17 10.06 20.29 24.19
C ALA A 17 9.66 20.20 25.67
N ARG A 18 10.09 21.14 26.52
CA ARG A 18 9.75 21.15 27.96
C ARG A 18 8.33 21.65 28.23
N TRP A 19 7.78 22.50 27.36
CA TRP A 19 6.37 22.91 27.40
C TRP A 19 5.42 21.77 27.07
N LYS A 20 5.78 20.92 26.10
CA LYS A 20 4.99 19.72 25.74
C LYS A 20 4.89 18.72 26.91
N ILE A 21 5.93 18.59 27.72
CA ILE A 21 5.95 17.66 28.87
C ILE A 21 5.09 18.20 30.03
N LEU A 22 5.16 19.51 30.33
CA LEU A 22 4.35 20.12 31.39
C LEU A 22 2.85 20.13 31.03
N ILE A 23 2.49 20.44 29.78
CA ILE A 23 1.10 20.45 29.30
C ILE A 23 0.52 19.03 29.28
N ARG A 24 1.29 18.02 28.82
CA ARG A 24 0.87 16.61 28.90
C ARG A 24 0.68 16.12 30.33
N SER A 25 1.50 16.58 31.27
CA SER A 25 1.40 16.20 32.69
C SER A 25 0.18 16.82 33.37
N ILE A 26 -0.18 18.06 33.03
CA ILE A 26 -1.39 18.73 33.53
C ILE A 26 -2.66 18.13 32.90
N ALA A 27 -2.62 17.79 31.61
CA ALA A 27 -3.72 17.12 30.92
C ALA A 27 -4.02 15.74 31.52
N LEU A 28 -2.99 14.97 31.91
CA LEU A 28 -3.15 13.66 32.56
C LEU A 28 -3.80 13.76 33.95
N VAL A 29 -3.45 14.79 34.73
CA VAL A 29 -3.97 14.99 36.10
C VAL A 29 -5.43 15.46 36.11
N VAL A 30 -5.91 16.11 35.04
CA VAL A 30 -7.30 16.61 34.93
C VAL A 30 -8.22 15.65 34.17
N ALA A 31 -7.71 14.92 33.17
CA ALA A 31 -8.52 14.03 32.34
C ALA A 31 -8.89 12.72 33.06
N VAL A 32 -7.97 12.15 33.84
CA VAL A 32 -8.18 10.85 34.52
C VAL A 32 -9.32 10.89 35.56
N PRO A 33 -9.45 11.91 36.43
CA PRO A 33 -10.59 12.02 37.35
C PRO A 33 -11.94 12.22 36.63
N CYS A 34 -11.96 12.92 35.48
CA CYS A 34 -13.19 13.16 34.72
C CYS A 34 -13.71 11.91 34.01
N ILE A 35 -12.80 11.06 33.49
CA ILE A 35 -13.15 9.79 32.84
C ILE A 35 -13.68 8.78 33.87
N ILE A 36 -13.09 8.75 35.07
CA ILE A 36 -13.52 7.87 36.16
C ILE A 36 -14.91 8.28 36.69
N SER A 37 -15.18 9.59 36.85
CA SER A 37 -16.49 10.09 37.29
C SER A 37 -17.61 9.80 36.28
N LYS A 38 -17.35 9.96 34.97
CA LYS A 38 -18.31 9.58 33.91
C LYS A 38 -18.56 8.07 33.88
N SER A 39 -17.52 7.25 34.03
CA SER A 39 -17.64 5.79 34.01
C SER A 39 -18.41 5.25 35.23
N ALA A 40 -18.21 5.83 36.43
CA ALA A 40 -18.95 5.45 37.64
C ALA A 40 -20.45 5.82 37.57
N THR A 41 -20.77 6.94 36.90
CA THR A 41 -22.16 7.38 36.69
C THR A 41 -22.89 6.48 35.69
N ILE A 42 -22.20 6.08 34.60
CA ILE A 42 -22.73 5.13 33.61
C ILE A 42 -22.95 3.76 34.27
N LEU A 43 -21.96 3.25 35.02
CA LEU A 43 -22.07 1.95 35.71
C LEU A 43 -23.18 1.92 36.78
N ARG A 44 -23.44 3.04 37.48
CA ARG A 44 -24.61 3.15 38.37
C ARG A 44 -25.94 3.05 37.61
N SER A 45 -26.05 3.74 36.47
CA SER A 45 -27.27 3.70 35.66
C SER A 45 -27.55 2.32 35.06
N THR A 46 -26.50 1.57 34.71
CA THR A 46 -26.62 0.21 34.18
C THR A 46 -26.96 -0.81 35.28
N ALA A 47 -26.44 -0.63 36.50
CA ALA A 47 -26.71 -1.52 37.63
C ALA A 47 -28.08 -1.31 38.28
N GLU A 48 -28.66 -0.11 38.23
CA GLU A 48 -30.05 0.13 38.67
C GLU A 48 -31.10 -0.47 37.72
N GLN A 49 -30.70 -0.87 36.50
CA GLN A 49 -31.56 -1.56 35.53
C GLN A 49 -31.49 -3.09 35.59
N GLN A 50 -30.53 -3.66 36.34
CA GLN A 50 -30.37 -5.09 36.53
C GLN A 50 -30.31 -5.37 38.04
N ASP A 51 -31.39 -5.91 38.63
CA ASP A 51 -31.51 -6.29 40.04
C ASP A 51 -30.47 -7.36 40.48
N ASP A 52 -29.19 -7.03 40.50
CA ASP A 52 -28.09 -7.89 40.95
C ASP A 52 -27.06 -7.12 41.82
N PRO A 53 -27.33 -6.96 43.13
CA PRO A 53 -26.47 -6.21 44.04
C PRO A 53 -25.09 -6.86 44.28
N MET A 54 -24.91 -8.13 43.92
CA MET A 54 -23.64 -8.86 44.06
C MET A 54 -22.62 -8.45 42.99
N THR A 55 -23.09 -8.07 41.80
CA THR A 55 -22.25 -7.62 40.69
C THR A 55 -21.74 -6.20 40.91
N LEU A 56 -22.55 -5.32 41.52
CA LEU A 56 -22.16 -3.96 41.89
C LEU A 56 -21.03 -3.92 42.94
N HIS A 57 -21.07 -4.81 43.93
CA HIS A 57 -20.02 -4.87 44.97
C HIS A 57 -18.66 -5.28 44.39
N ARG A 58 -18.63 -6.24 43.45
CA ARG A 58 -17.38 -6.71 42.81
C ARG A 58 -16.77 -5.68 41.85
N LEU A 59 -17.61 -4.99 41.08
CA LEU A 59 -17.17 -3.92 40.17
C LEU A 59 -16.59 -2.73 40.93
N LEU A 60 -17.23 -2.31 42.03
CA LEU A 60 -16.70 -1.23 42.89
C LEU A 60 -15.40 -1.63 43.58
N GLN A 61 -15.22 -2.91 43.94
CA GLN A 61 -13.97 -3.43 44.50
C GLN A 61 -12.82 -3.44 43.47
N GLN A 62 -13.10 -3.84 42.22
CA GLN A 62 -12.10 -3.84 41.14
C GLN A 62 -11.67 -2.43 40.77
N VAL A 63 -12.59 -1.47 40.74
CA VAL A 63 -12.28 -0.05 40.52
C VAL A 63 -11.48 0.52 41.70
N GLY A 64 -11.82 0.15 42.95
CA GLY A 64 -11.07 0.55 44.14
C GLY A 64 -9.61 0.07 44.11
N ASN A 65 -9.37 -1.19 43.73
CA ASN A 65 -8.02 -1.77 43.65
C ASN A 65 -7.16 -1.16 42.54
N ALA A 66 -7.78 -0.73 41.43
CA ALA A 66 -7.08 -0.05 40.33
C ALA A 66 -6.65 1.38 40.70
N VAL A 67 -7.31 2.01 41.68
CA VAL A 67 -7.02 3.38 42.12
C VAL A 67 -5.98 3.40 43.26
N THR A 68 -5.88 2.36 44.08
CA THR A 68 -4.94 2.30 45.22
C THR A 68 -3.61 1.61 44.92
N GLY A 69 -3.46 0.95 43.77
CA GLY A 69 -2.20 0.36 43.34
C GLY A 69 -1.77 -0.92 44.08
N GLU A 70 -2.68 -1.61 44.77
CA GLU A 70 -2.38 -2.89 45.40
C GLU A 70 -2.64 -4.08 44.44
N HIS A 71 -1.59 -4.57 43.79
CA HIS A 71 -1.59 -5.89 43.16
C HIS A 71 -1.11 -6.96 44.16
N ARG A 72 -1.99 -7.86 44.63
CA ARG A 72 -1.58 -9.12 45.23
C ARG A 72 -1.48 -10.21 44.16
N ILE A 73 -0.29 -10.79 44.03
CA ILE A 73 -0.02 -12.01 43.25
C ILE A 73 -0.57 -13.20 44.04
N PHE A 74 -1.41 -14.03 43.41
CA PHE A 74 -1.82 -15.33 43.94
C PHE A 74 -1.07 -16.44 43.20
N SER A 75 -0.26 -17.22 43.93
CA SER A 75 0.25 -18.53 43.52
C SER A 75 -0.36 -19.60 44.43
N PRO A 76 -0.71 -20.80 43.93
CA PRO A 76 -1.40 -21.80 44.73
C PRO A 76 -0.40 -22.77 45.38
N THR A 77 -0.17 -22.69 46.69
CA THR A 77 0.22 -23.83 47.54
C THR A 77 0.13 -23.45 49.02
N GLY A 78 -0.61 -24.25 49.80
CA GLY A 78 -0.23 -24.71 51.16
C GLY A 78 -0.23 -23.75 52.35
N GLU A 79 -1.20 -23.97 53.24
CA GLU A 79 -1.11 -23.95 54.72
C GLU A 79 -0.70 -22.69 55.54
N ASP A 80 -1.70 -22.22 56.30
CA ASP A 80 -1.72 -21.94 57.75
C ASP A 80 -1.03 -20.69 58.40
N ARG A 81 -1.91 -19.89 59.07
CA ARG A 81 -1.79 -19.16 60.36
C ARG A 81 -1.52 -17.63 60.46
N SER A 82 -2.52 -16.99 61.10
CA SER A 82 -2.50 -16.07 62.27
C SER A 82 -2.19 -14.55 62.17
N SER A 83 -3.26 -13.75 62.43
CA SER A 83 -3.47 -12.67 63.43
C SER A 83 -2.74 -11.31 63.44
N ASP A 84 -3.54 -10.30 63.86
CA ASP A 84 -3.28 -8.90 64.31
C ASP A 84 -2.85 -7.85 63.26
N GLY A 85 -3.32 -6.59 63.26
CA GLY A 85 -4.21 -5.82 64.12
C GLY A 85 -4.05 -4.30 63.87
N SER A 86 -5.19 -3.58 63.74
CA SER A 86 -5.48 -2.23 64.28
C SER A 86 -5.00 -0.90 63.62
N ILE A 87 -5.96 0.06 63.58
CA ILE A 87 -5.91 1.55 63.80
C ILE A 87 -5.65 2.48 62.58
N SER A 88 -6.23 3.70 62.44
CA SER A 88 -7.53 4.34 62.76
C SER A 88 -7.47 5.81 62.24
N ASP A 89 -8.51 6.25 61.52
CA ASP A 89 -9.26 7.52 61.66
C ASP A 89 -8.69 8.95 61.39
N ARG A 90 -9.62 9.82 60.93
CA ARG A 90 -9.64 11.30 60.71
C ARG A 90 -9.09 11.80 59.36
N GLY A 91 -9.78 12.54 58.49
CA GLY A 91 -11.06 13.26 58.52
C GLY A 91 -10.84 14.67 57.97
N ASP A 92 -11.47 15.07 56.86
CA ASP A 92 -12.10 16.39 56.74
C ASP A 92 -12.97 16.55 55.47
N SER A 93 -13.86 17.54 55.57
CA SER A 93 -15.07 17.77 54.80
C SER A 93 -14.96 19.02 53.91
N SER A 94 -15.48 18.96 52.68
CA SER A 94 -16.09 20.10 51.96
C SER A 94 -16.53 19.69 50.53
N LEU A 95 -17.82 19.47 50.35
CA LEU A 95 -18.49 19.43 49.04
C LEU A 95 -19.82 20.16 49.20
N LEU A 96 -19.94 21.37 48.63
CA LEU A 96 -21.20 22.03 48.34
C LEU A 96 -20.99 23.17 47.32
N SER A 97 -21.88 23.21 46.32
CA SER A 97 -22.01 24.15 45.17
C SER A 97 -20.93 23.98 44.09
N VAL A 98 -21.25 23.83 42.80
CA VAL A 98 -22.17 24.62 41.98
C VAL A 98 -22.77 23.74 40.86
N GLN A 99 -24.09 23.59 40.89
CA GLN A 99 -24.92 23.25 39.74
C GLN A 99 -25.44 24.60 39.22
N ASP A 100 -25.14 24.96 37.97
CA ASP A 100 -25.83 25.95 37.10
C ASP A 100 -24.85 26.68 36.16
N HIS A 101 -24.62 26.13 34.96
CA HIS A 101 -24.38 26.88 33.71
C HIS A 101 -24.07 25.91 32.57
N MET A 102 -24.99 25.74 31.62
CA MET A 102 -24.73 25.65 30.17
C MET A 102 -26.02 25.26 29.42
N ASP A 103 -26.95 26.21 29.36
CA ASP A 103 -27.99 26.26 28.32
C ASP A 103 -27.93 27.66 27.71
N SER A 104 -27.32 27.79 26.53
CA SER A 104 -27.58 28.82 25.49
C SER A 104 -26.40 28.89 24.53
N GLN A 105 -26.56 28.34 23.33
CA GLN A 105 -26.03 28.87 22.05
C GLN A 105 -26.39 27.87 20.93
N LEU A 106 -27.66 27.85 20.53
CA LEU A 106 -28.10 27.23 19.27
C LEU A 106 -29.28 28.04 18.76
N GLU A 107 -29.00 29.14 18.06
CA GLU A 107 -29.92 29.77 17.11
C GLU A 107 -29.18 30.88 16.35
N ASN A 108 -28.83 30.62 15.09
CA ASN A 108 -29.02 31.61 14.04
C ASN A 108 -28.82 31.04 12.62
N SER A 109 -29.74 31.45 11.75
CA SER A 109 -29.79 31.29 10.28
C SER A 109 -30.40 30.01 9.69
N LYS A 110 -31.74 29.96 9.71
CA LYS A 110 -32.54 29.40 8.61
C LYS A 110 -33.29 30.55 7.92
N LYS A 111 -33.10 30.72 6.61
CA LYS A 111 -34.08 31.32 5.70
C LYS A 111 -34.11 30.55 4.38
N PRO A 112 -35.30 30.33 3.79
CA PRO A 112 -35.47 29.57 2.56
C PRO A 112 -35.40 30.48 1.33
N PHE A 113 -35.02 29.93 0.19
CA PHE A 113 -35.23 30.53 -1.13
C PHE A 113 -36.08 29.57 -1.97
N GLU A 114 -37.28 30.01 -2.36
CA GLU A 114 -38.10 29.41 -3.40
C GLU A 114 -38.24 30.41 -4.56
N GLY A 115 -38.19 29.88 -5.79
CA GLY A 115 -39.03 30.33 -6.89
C GLY A 115 -38.42 31.26 -7.94
N SER A 116 -38.06 30.72 -9.10
CA SER A 116 -38.75 31.04 -10.37
C SER A 116 -38.20 30.24 -11.57
N SER A 117 -39.13 29.83 -12.42
CA SER A 117 -39.00 29.29 -13.78
C SER A 117 -40.15 29.94 -14.59
N PRO A 118 -40.31 29.84 -15.93
CA PRO A 118 -39.39 29.48 -17.03
C PRO A 118 -39.35 30.57 -18.15
N MET A 119 -38.48 30.45 -19.15
CA MET A 119 -38.77 30.92 -20.51
C MET A 119 -38.08 30.06 -21.59
N ASP A 120 -38.90 29.67 -22.57
CA ASP A 120 -38.60 28.96 -23.82
C ASP A 120 -37.77 29.79 -24.82
N ALA A 121 -36.98 29.12 -25.67
CA ALA A 121 -36.92 29.36 -27.12
C ALA A 121 -36.04 28.33 -27.89
N ASN A 122 -36.73 27.43 -28.61
CA ASN A 122 -36.47 26.86 -29.96
C ASN A 122 -35.09 26.97 -30.69
N LEU A 123 -34.51 25.77 -30.95
CA LEU A 123 -34.11 25.14 -32.26
C LEU A 123 -33.05 25.78 -33.19
N PRO A 124 -32.40 25.03 -34.14
CA PRO A 124 -32.55 23.61 -34.49
C PRO A 124 -31.25 22.77 -34.63
N TYR A 125 -31.51 21.47 -34.72
CA TYR A 125 -30.66 20.34 -35.07
C TYR A 125 -30.44 20.23 -36.60
N GLU A 126 -29.23 19.91 -37.05
CA GLU A 126 -28.93 19.52 -38.45
C GLU A 126 -28.44 18.06 -38.53
N PRO A 127 -28.92 17.25 -39.49
CA PRO A 127 -28.50 15.86 -39.73
C PRO A 127 -27.33 15.74 -40.73
N PRO A 128 -26.64 14.59 -40.80
CA PRO A 128 -25.47 14.40 -41.66
C PRO A 128 -25.85 14.05 -43.11
N PRO A 129 -24.97 14.31 -44.10
CA PRO A 129 -25.19 13.84 -45.45
C PRO A 129 -24.68 12.41 -45.67
N SER A 130 -25.54 11.60 -46.30
CA SER A 130 -25.22 10.44 -47.13
C SER A 130 -24.74 10.90 -48.52
N ASP A 131 -23.75 10.24 -49.14
CA ASP A 131 -23.98 9.46 -50.38
C ASP A 131 -22.74 8.71 -50.93
N THR A 132 -23.01 7.46 -51.36
CA THR A 132 -22.57 6.71 -52.56
C THR A 132 -21.12 6.54 -53.05
N GLY A 133 -20.81 5.27 -53.37
CA GLY A 133 -19.88 4.78 -54.40
C GLY A 133 -19.05 3.59 -53.90
N ALA A 134 -19.41 2.31 -54.02
CA ALA A 134 -19.64 1.44 -55.19
C ALA A 134 -18.40 1.18 -56.09
N ASP A 135 -18.07 -0.11 -56.21
CA ASP A 135 -17.20 -0.82 -57.18
C ASP A 135 -15.66 -0.65 -57.01
N SER A 136 -14.79 -1.67 -57.09
CA SER A 136 -14.85 -3.07 -57.56
C SER A 136 -13.59 -3.86 -57.11
N ASP A 137 -13.78 -5.12 -56.72
CA ASP A 137 -12.77 -6.21 -56.62
C ASP A 137 -12.49 -6.80 -58.05
N PRO A 138 -11.70 -7.87 -58.32
CA PRO A 138 -10.47 -8.45 -57.72
C PRO A 138 -9.35 -8.72 -58.77
N GLY A 139 -8.18 -9.19 -58.33
CA GLY A 139 -7.24 -9.97 -59.17
C GLY A 139 -5.93 -10.28 -58.45
N GLY A 140 -5.70 -11.51 -57.95
CA GLY A 140 -4.92 -12.59 -58.63
C GLY A 140 -3.44 -12.53 -58.21
N ALA A 141 -2.65 -13.56 -57.95
CA ALA A 141 -2.65 -15.02 -58.07
C ALA A 141 -1.56 -15.54 -57.09
N ALA A 142 -1.74 -16.64 -56.35
CA ALA A 142 -1.31 -18.02 -56.65
C ALA A 142 0.13 -18.22 -57.20
N ALA A 143 0.99 -18.89 -56.40
CA ALA A 143 2.00 -19.91 -56.76
C ALA A 143 2.70 -20.36 -55.46
N ASP A 144 2.51 -21.57 -54.92
CA ASP A 144 3.04 -22.89 -55.32
C ASP A 144 4.58 -22.98 -55.42
N ASN A 145 5.18 -23.75 -54.49
CA ASN A 145 6.20 -24.79 -54.67
C ASN A 145 6.58 -25.34 -53.29
N ALA A 146 6.13 -26.54 -52.87
CA ALA A 146 6.54 -27.88 -53.32
C ALA A 146 7.97 -28.26 -52.89
N SER A 147 8.00 -29.07 -51.82
CA SER A 147 8.84 -30.24 -51.50
C SER A 147 10.06 -30.61 -52.36
N ASP A 148 11.14 -31.01 -51.67
CA ASP A 148 11.99 -32.18 -51.97
C ASP A 148 12.69 -32.60 -50.65
N ASN A 149 12.36 -33.74 -50.03
CA ASN A 149 12.90 -35.10 -50.22
C ASN A 149 14.45 -35.21 -50.19
N ALA A 150 15.01 -35.82 -49.14
CA ALA A 150 15.61 -37.17 -49.20
C ALA A 150 16.44 -37.51 -47.93
N ASP A 151 16.38 -38.80 -47.60
CA ASP A 151 17.06 -39.57 -46.55
C ASP A 151 18.60 -39.39 -46.50
N ASP A 152 19.21 -39.55 -45.31
CA ASP A 152 20.02 -40.75 -45.02
C ASP A 152 20.49 -40.87 -43.56
N ASN A 153 20.78 -42.10 -43.16
CA ASN A 153 21.06 -42.61 -41.83
C ASN A 153 22.46 -42.25 -41.24
N ASN A 154 22.52 -42.45 -39.91
CA ASN A 154 23.62 -43.08 -39.14
C ASN A 154 24.73 -42.20 -38.51
N ASP A 155 24.65 -42.11 -37.18
CA ASP A 155 25.67 -42.49 -36.18
C ASP A 155 27.16 -42.11 -36.44
N ASN A 156 27.66 -41.09 -35.74
CA ASN A 156 28.67 -41.23 -34.67
C ASN A 156 29.23 -39.88 -34.21
N GLY A 157 29.58 -39.82 -32.94
CA GLY A 157 29.83 -38.61 -32.17
C GLY A 157 30.87 -37.64 -32.72
N ASN A 158 30.61 -36.37 -32.45
CA ASN A 158 31.66 -35.40 -32.16
C ASN A 158 31.07 -34.30 -31.26
N MET A 159 31.78 -33.99 -30.17
CA MET A 159 31.50 -32.83 -29.33
C MET A 159 31.64 -31.57 -30.18
N GLY A 160 30.54 -31.08 -30.74
CA GLY A 160 30.45 -29.78 -31.40
C GLY A 160 30.20 -28.72 -30.35
N SER A 161 31.27 -28.07 -29.89
CA SER A 161 31.23 -26.77 -29.22
C SER A 161 30.28 -25.85 -30.00
N ALA A 162 29.08 -25.61 -29.48
CA ALA A 162 28.22 -24.54 -29.95
C ALA A 162 29.01 -23.23 -29.78
N THR A 163 29.47 -22.71 -30.92
CA THR A 163 30.13 -21.41 -30.99
C THR A 163 29.12 -20.36 -30.54
N ARG A 164 29.30 -19.88 -29.31
CA ARG A 164 28.58 -18.74 -28.75
C ARG A 164 28.77 -17.54 -29.66
N ASP A 165 27.66 -16.95 -30.13
CA ASP A 165 27.70 -15.65 -30.79
C ASP A 165 28.01 -14.59 -29.72
N PRO A 166 29.18 -13.92 -29.77
CA PRO A 166 29.55 -12.90 -28.79
C PRO A 166 28.70 -11.63 -28.88
N ASN A 167 27.86 -11.49 -29.90
CA ASN A 167 27.11 -10.27 -30.20
C ASN A 167 25.61 -10.34 -29.90
N ASN A 168 25.11 -11.45 -29.30
CA ASN A 168 23.73 -11.52 -28.82
C ASN A 168 23.67 -11.29 -27.30
N PRO A 169 23.38 -10.06 -26.81
CA PRO A 169 23.34 -9.74 -25.39
C PRO A 169 22.26 -10.51 -24.62
N HIS A 170 21.31 -11.15 -25.29
CA HIS A 170 20.15 -11.81 -24.67
C HIS A 170 20.35 -13.30 -24.33
N GLN A 171 21.48 -13.93 -24.66
CA GLN A 171 21.64 -15.38 -24.45
C GLN A 171 22.24 -15.81 -23.09
N ASN A 172 22.80 -14.89 -22.30
CA ASN A 172 23.36 -15.24 -20.99
C ASN A 172 22.52 -14.63 -19.87
N ILE A 173 21.61 -15.42 -19.31
CA ILE A 173 20.86 -15.06 -18.09
C ILE A 173 21.86 -14.92 -16.94
N THR A 174 21.91 -13.76 -16.30
CA THR A 174 22.83 -13.47 -15.20
C THR A 174 22.12 -13.18 -13.89
N PHE A 175 20.85 -12.78 -13.95
CA PHE A 175 20.07 -12.44 -12.76
C PHE A 175 19.79 -13.69 -11.90
N LYS A 176 20.30 -13.69 -10.66
CA LYS A 176 20.05 -14.71 -9.64
C LYS A 176 19.25 -14.10 -8.51
N ILE A 177 17.93 -14.20 -8.62
CA ILE A 177 17.00 -13.67 -7.62
C ILE A 177 17.27 -14.30 -6.24
N GLY A 178 17.24 -13.48 -5.18
CA GLY A 178 17.51 -13.92 -3.81
C GLY A 178 18.99 -13.98 -3.41
N LEU A 179 19.93 -13.90 -4.38
CA LEU A 179 21.37 -13.87 -4.08
C LEU A 179 21.87 -12.43 -3.88
N ILE A 180 21.50 -11.82 -2.76
CA ILE A 180 21.88 -10.44 -2.39
C ILE A 180 23.37 -10.30 -2.03
N ASN A 181 24.20 -9.92 -3.01
CA ASN A 181 25.66 -9.85 -2.84
C ASN A 181 26.33 -8.60 -3.45
N LYS A 182 25.60 -7.80 -4.24
CA LYS A 182 26.11 -6.61 -4.90
C LYS A 182 25.74 -5.36 -4.10
N ILE A 183 26.67 -4.44 -3.91
CA ILE A 183 26.38 -3.12 -3.30
C ILE A 183 26.52 -2.04 -4.34
N GLU A 184 25.50 -1.18 -4.48
CA GLU A 184 25.49 -0.05 -5.40
C GLU A 184 24.48 1.01 -4.91
N ASN A 185 24.87 2.29 -4.91
CA ASN A 185 24.03 3.42 -4.46
C ASN A 185 23.31 3.19 -3.12
N GLY A 186 24.04 2.68 -2.11
CA GLY A 186 23.46 2.40 -0.79
C GLY A 186 22.57 1.14 -0.72
N LEU A 187 22.32 0.45 -1.84
CA LEU A 187 21.52 -0.77 -1.90
C LEU A 187 22.39 -2.02 -1.81
N LEU A 188 21.83 -3.09 -1.22
CA LEU A 188 22.31 -4.47 -1.34
C LEU A 188 21.39 -5.23 -2.31
N LEU A 189 21.86 -5.44 -3.53
CA LEU A 189 21.11 -5.99 -4.65
C LEU A 189 21.39 -7.49 -4.85
N SER A 190 20.40 -8.20 -5.38
CA SER A 190 20.58 -9.52 -6.00
C SER A 190 21.63 -9.49 -7.12
N GLU A 191 22.38 -10.58 -7.26
CA GLU A 191 23.38 -10.73 -8.32
C GLU A 191 22.74 -10.57 -9.71
N GLY A 192 23.36 -9.74 -10.56
CA GLY A 192 22.85 -9.43 -11.90
C GLY A 192 21.99 -8.17 -11.99
N LEU A 193 21.80 -7.43 -10.90
CA LEU A 193 21.14 -6.12 -10.91
C LEU A 193 22.14 -4.96 -10.94
N LYS A 194 21.70 -3.77 -11.37
CA LYS A 194 22.38 -2.47 -11.23
C LYS A 194 21.35 -1.40 -10.85
N SER A 195 21.77 -0.32 -10.20
CA SER A 195 20.86 0.75 -9.73
C SER A 195 21.28 2.14 -10.20
N HIS A 196 20.32 3.06 -10.23
CA HIS A 196 20.49 4.48 -10.54
C HIS A 196 19.53 5.32 -9.69
N VAL A 197 19.97 6.46 -9.17
CA VAL A 197 19.09 7.42 -8.47
C VAL A 197 18.56 8.41 -9.50
N ILE A 198 17.24 8.40 -9.75
CA ILE A 198 16.62 9.24 -10.79
C ILE A 198 16.07 10.57 -10.25
N ALA A 199 15.73 10.64 -8.96
CA ALA A 199 15.27 11.87 -8.31
C ALA A 199 15.59 11.88 -6.81
N GLU A 200 15.67 13.09 -6.24
CA GLU A 200 15.95 13.36 -4.83
C GLU A 200 15.06 14.50 -4.35
N SER A 201 14.37 14.31 -3.22
CA SER A 201 13.46 15.29 -2.65
C SER A 201 14.13 16.64 -2.43
N GLY A 202 13.40 17.71 -2.73
CA GLY A 202 13.90 19.08 -2.68
C GLY A 202 14.92 19.45 -3.77
N ARG A 203 15.34 18.52 -4.64
CA ARG A 203 16.21 18.82 -5.80
C ARG A 203 15.42 18.84 -7.10
N LYS A 204 15.87 19.68 -8.03
CA LYS A 204 15.37 19.62 -9.41
C LYS A 204 15.81 18.31 -10.05
N VAL A 205 14.88 17.65 -10.75
CA VAL A 205 15.15 16.44 -11.51
C VAL A 205 16.05 16.81 -12.69
N ARG A 206 17.14 16.07 -12.87
CA ARG A 206 18.07 16.27 -13.97
C ARG A 206 17.61 15.49 -15.19
N TYR A 207 17.60 16.14 -16.34
CA TYR A 207 17.27 15.53 -17.61
C TYR A 207 18.53 15.01 -18.30
N TYR A 208 18.35 14.10 -19.25
CA TYR A 208 19.45 13.51 -20.00
C TYR A 208 20.30 14.54 -20.78
N ASN A 209 19.65 15.60 -21.28
CA ASN A 209 20.32 16.72 -21.95
C ASN A 209 21.04 17.68 -20.98
N GLN A 210 21.16 17.33 -19.69
CA GLN A 210 21.75 18.12 -18.60
C GLN A 210 20.93 19.34 -18.16
N GLU A 211 19.74 19.56 -18.74
CA GLU A 211 18.78 20.51 -18.21
C GLU A 211 18.13 19.97 -16.92
N GLN A 212 17.29 20.79 -16.31
CA GLN A 212 16.63 20.46 -15.05
C GLN A 212 15.18 20.91 -15.08
N SER A 213 14.35 20.22 -14.31
CA SER A 213 12.96 20.59 -14.12
C SER A 213 12.77 21.98 -13.50
N SER A 214 11.62 22.59 -13.78
CA SER A 214 11.20 23.82 -13.12
C SER A 214 10.88 23.58 -11.65
N SER A 215 10.14 22.51 -11.38
CA SER A 215 9.75 22.06 -10.04
C SER A 215 10.83 21.18 -9.41
N VAL A 216 10.93 21.18 -8.08
CA VAL A 216 11.73 20.20 -7.35
C VAL A 216 10.96 18.87 -7.24
N PHE A 217 11.68 17.76 -7.16
CA PHE A 217 11.08 16.48 -6.78
C PHE A 217 10.47 16.61 -5.39
N HIS A 218 9.25 16.08 -5.23
CA HIS A 218 8.47 16.23 -4.01
C HIS A 218 9.13 15.47 -2.84
N ASP A 219 8.77 15.87 -1.63
CA ASP A 219 9.16 15.17 -0.40
C ASP A 219 8.27 13.93 -0.21
N TRP A 220 8.73 12.95 0.57
CA TRP A 220 7.98 11.73 0.92
C TRP A 220 7.40 10.98 -0.30
N PRO A 221 8.23 10.61 -1.30
CA PRO A 221 7.77 9.87 -2.46
C PRO A 221 7.19 8.52 -2.05
N ASP A 222 5.99 8.24 -2.54
CA ASP A 222 5.22 7.07 -2.14
C ASP A 222 4.62 6.35 -3.36
N GLY A 223 3.40 5.81 -3.23
CA GLY A 223 2.76 4.95 -4.20
C GLY A 223 2.80 5.54 -5.60
N GLY A 224 3.14 4.68 -6.54
CA GLY A 224 3.40 5.09 -7.91
C GLY A 224 3.21 3.94 -8.88
N ASP A 225 3.05 4.28 -10.15
CA ASP A 225 2.95 3.34 -11.24
C ASP A 225 3.43 3.98 -12.55
N VAL A 226 3.58 3.17 -13.59
CA VAL A 226 4.06 3.57 -14.91
C VAL A 226 2.94 3.55 -15.94
N PHE A 227 2.89 4.58 -16.77
CA PHE A 227 1.90 4.76 -17.83
C PHE A 227 2.61 5.00 -19.15
N VAL A 228 2.14 4.34 -20.22
CA VAL A 228 2.65 4.63 -21.57
C VAL A 228 2.36 6.08 -21.92
N ASP A 229 3.35 6.78 -22.46
CA ASP A 229 3.18 8.14 -22.93
C ASP A 229 2.49 8.10 -24.30
N THR A 230 1.23 8.51 -24.33
CA THR A 230 0.42 8.50 -25.56
C THR A 230 0.53 9.80 -26.35
N ARG A 231 1.34 10.76 -25.88
CA ARG A 231 1.54 12.03 -26.56
C ARG A 231 2.37 11.83 -27.84
N PRO A 232 1.97 12.42 -28.99
CA PRO A 232 2.66 12.20 -30.28
C PRO A 232 4.14 12.57 -30.30
N GLU A 233 4.57 13.50 -29.44
CA GLU A 233 5.95 13.98 -29.34
C GLU A 233 6.91 13.02 -28.62
N ASN A 234 6.41 12.00 -27.92
CA ASN A 234 7.23 11.04 -27.16
C ASN A 234 6.85 9.57 -27.46
N PRO A 235 6.90 9.14 -28.73
CA PRO A 235 6.49 7.79 -29.10
C PRO A 235 7.38 6.73 -28.42
N GLY A 236 6.74 5.77 -27.76
CA GLY A 236 7.41 4.69 -27.03
C GLY A 236 7.95 5.09 -25.66
N GLY A 237 7.81 6.35 -25.25
CA GLY A 237 8.12 6.79 -23.90
C GLY A 237 7.06 6.39 -22.87
N TRP A 238 7.32 6.71 -21.62
CA TRP A 238 6.41 6.45 -20.50
C TRP A 238 6.54 7.50 -19.41
N VAL A 239 5.55 7.55 -18.52
CA VAL A 239 5.53 8.40 -17.34
C VAL A 239 5.50 7.53 -16.10
N LEU A 240 6.46 7.73 -15.20
CA LEU A 240 6.40 7.25 -13.83
C LEU A 240 5.72 8.33 -12.99
N ILE A 241 4.62 7.98 -12.34
CA ILE A 241 4.04 8.83 -11.31
C ILE A 241 4.46 8.38 -9.93
N SER A 242 4.45 9.30 -8.98
CA SER A 242 4.80 9.07 -7.58
C SER A 242 3.96 10.02 -6.74
N ASN A 243 3.21 9.45 -5.81
CA ASN A 243 2.53 10.23 -4.78
C ASN A 243 3.56 10.91 -3.86
N SER A 244 3.13 11.97 -3.19
CA SER A 244 3.84 12.62 -2.10
C SER A 244 3.01 12.50 -0.83
N GLU A 245 3.52 11.75 0.14
CA GLU A 245 2.87 11.51 1.43
C GLU A 245 3.15 12.64 2.44
N GLU A 246 3.39 13.86 1.95
CA GLU A 246 3.70 14.98 2.81
C GLU A 246 2.53 15.29 3.77
N ASP A 247 2.85 15.30 5.06
CA ASP A 247 1.88 15.38 6.18
C ASP A 247 1.34 16.79 6.41
N ARG A 248 2.04 17.81 5.88
CA ARG A 248 1.62 19.20 5.94
C ARG A 248 0.45 19.45 5.00
N GLU A 249 -0.63 20.01 5.55
CA GLU A 249 -1.86 20.34 4.82
C GLU A 249 -1.58 21.03 3.47
N GLY A 250 -2.06 20.39 2.39
CA GLY A 250 -1.97 20.87 1.02
C GLY A 250 -0.60 20.77 0.35
N GLN A 251 0.39 20.13 1.00
CA GLN A 251 1.75 19.98 0.46
C GLN A 251 2.03 18.60 -0.14
N GLY A 252 1.08 17.67 -0.08
CA GLY A 252 1.11 16.42 -0.84
C GLY A 252 0.81 16.64 -2.32
N GLY A 253 0.60 15.53 -3.04
CA GLY A 253 0.26 15.54 -4.45
C GLY A 253 0.75 14.33 -5.21
N VAL A 254 0.86 14.49 -6.52
CA VAL A 254 1.41 13.47 -7.43
C VAL A 254 2.40 14.12 -8.37
N GLY A 255 3.66 13.69 -8.31
CA GLY A 255 4.69 14.01 -9.29
C GLY A 255 4.68 13.03 -10.46
N ALA A 256 5.10 13.49 -11.64
CA ALA A 256 5.18 12.71 -12.86
C ALA A 256 6.56 12.93 -13.53
N ILE A 257 7.37 11.88 -13.58
CA ILE A 257 8.67 11.83 -14.29
C ILE A 257 8.40 11.21 -15.68
N THR A 258 8.68 11.95 -16.75
CA THR A 258 8.56 11.43 -18.13
C THR A 258 9.90 10.89 -18.62
N PHE A 259 9.86 9.72 -19.24
CA PHE A 259 10.96 9.07 -19.92
C PHE A 259 10.73 9.03 -21.43
N ASP A 260 11.81 9.14 -22.20
CA ASP A 260 11.79 8.77 -23.63
C ASP A 260 11.81 7.24 -23.80
N ALA A 261 11.67 6.76 -25.05
CA ALA A 261 11.70 5.33 -25.38
C ALA A 261 13.03 4.62 -25.03
N SER A 262 14.11 5.36 -24.79
CA SER A 262 15.39 4.81 -24.33
C SER A 262 15.48 4.74 -22.80
N GLY A 263 14.48 5.24 -22.08
CA GLY A 263 14.46 5.36 -20.63
C GLY A 263 15.29 6.53 -20.10
N ASN A 264 15.50 7.56 -20.90
CA ASN A 264 16.12 8.80 -20.44
C ASN A 264 15.04 9.71 -19.82
N VAL A 265 15.32 10.31 -18.66
CA VAL A 265 14.42 11.32 -18.08
C VAL A 265 14.44 12.60 -18.92
N ILE A 266 13.25 13.04 -19.35
CA ILE A 266 13.06 14.21 -20.23
C ILE A 266 12.13 15.29 -19.67
N ASP A 267 11.29 14.97 -18.67
CA ASP A 267 10.39 15.94 -18.03
C ASP A 267 10.09 15.54 -16.58
N TYR A 268 9.75 16.53 -15.75
CA TYR A 268 9.18 16.31 -14.43
C TYR A 268 8.25 17.46 -14.04
N ARG A 269 7.06 17.12 -13.53
CA ARG A 269 6.05 18.08 -13.05
C ARG A 269 5.11 17.46 -12.02
N MET A 270 4.40 18.30 -11.27
CA MET A 270 3.26 17.86 -10.45
C MET A 270 2.01 17.81 -11.32
N VAL A 271 1.26 16.70 -11.24
CA VAL A 271 -0.03 16.47 -11.93
C VAL A 271 -1.22 16.49 -10.97
N LEU A 272 -0.95 16.43 -9.66
CA LEU A 272 -1.89 16.75 -8.57
C LEU A 272 -1.14 17.58 -7.51
N THR A 273 -1.81 18.59 -6.96
CA THR A 273 -1.29 19.47 -5.91
C THR A 273 -2.43 19.92 -5.01
N GLY A 274 -2.12 20.37 -3.79
CA GLY A 274 -3.13 20.89 -2.86
C GLY A 274 -3.88 19.79 -2.10
N THR A 275 -3.32 18.59 -2.11
CA THR A 275 -3.75 17.41 -1.36
C THR A 275 -2.79 17.16 -0.20
N THR A 276 -3.11 16.22 0.69
CA THR A 276 -2.33 15.93 1.90
C THR A 276 -2.17 14.42 2.07
N MET A 277 -0.98 13.96 2.46
CA MET A 277 -0.70 12.55 2.72
C MET A 277 -1.16 11.63 1.59
N ASN A 278 -0.76 11.91 0.35
CA ASN A 278 -1.02 10.96 -0.73
C ASN A 278 -0.12 9.73 -0.48
N CYS A 279 -0.66 8.65 0.08
CA CYS A 279 0.10 7.45 0.40
C CYS A 279 0.20 6.57 -0.86
N ASN A 280 -0.66 5.57 -0.99
CA ASN A 280 -0.66 4.66 -2.12
C ASN A 280 -1.76 4.96 -3.15
N GLY A 281 -2.13 3.96 -3.93
CA GLY A 281 -3.08 4.12 -5.00
C GLY A 281 -3.14 2.92 -5.93
N GLY A 282 -3.71 3.15 -7.10
CA GLY A 282 -3.88 2.11 -8.10
C GLY A 282 -4.09 2.65 -9.49
N LYS A 283 -3.62 1.90 -10.48
CA LYS A 283 -3.80 2.20 -11.89
C LYS A 283 -5.10 1.60 -12.40
N THR A 284 -5.85 2.37 -13.19
CA THR A 284 -7.01 1.88 -13.92
C THR A 284 -6.61 1.35 -15.29
N SER A 285 -7.38 0.41 -15.85
CA SER A 285 -7.23 -0.09 -17.22
C SER A 285 -7.35 0.98 -18.29
N PHE A 286 -8.05 2.08 -17.98
CA PHE A 286 -8.24 3.21 -18.88
C PHE A 286 -7.20 4.34 -18.69
N GLY A 287 -6.11 4.05 -17.97
CA GLY A 287 -4.93 4.91 -17.93
C GLY A 287 -5.01 6.08 -16.95
N ALA A 288 -5.88 6.01 -15.94
CA ALA A 288 -5.87 6.93 -14.82
C ALA A 288 -5.04 6.36 -13.66
N TRP A 289 -4.43 7.26 -12.89
CA TRP A 289 -3.95 6.94 -11.54
C TRP A 289 -4.99 7.33 -10.51
N ILE A 290 -5.24 6.45 -9.56
CA ILE A 290 -6.07 6.72 -8.40
C ILE A 290 -5.15 6.94 -7.22
N SER A 291 -5.00 8.18 -6.78
CA SER A 291 -4.20 8.58 -5.61
C SER A 291 -5.09 8.66 -4.38
N CYS A 292 -4.64 8.10 -3.26
CA CYS A 292 -5.40 8.05 -2.00
C CYS A 292 -4.78 8.98 -0.96
N GLU A 293 -5.58 9.86 -0.35
CA GLU A 293 -5.14 10.64 0.82
C GLU A 293 -5.38 9.85 2.12
N GLU A 294 -4.31 9.68 2.89
CA GLU A 294 -4.25 8.96 4.15
C GLU A 294 -4.30 9.92 5.35
N ASP A 295 -5.21 10.90 5.32
CA ASP A 295 -5.28 11.96 6.34
C ASP A 295 -5.66 11.42 7.74
N PHE A 296 -4.66 10.97 8.50
CA PHE A 296 -4.79 10.47 9.87
C PHE A 296 -5.29 11.53 10.86
N TRP A 297 -5.17 12.81 10.53
CA TRP A 297 -5.52 13.90 11.46
C TRP A 297 -7.03 14.14 11.50
N SER A 298 -7.68 14.11 10.33
CA SER A 298 -9.10 14.43 10.21
C SER A 298 -9.95 13.27 9.71
N ALA A 299 -9.34 12.20 9.20
CA ALA A 299 -10.01 11.09 8.51
C ALA A 299 -10.95 11.58 7.41
N ASN A 300 -10.56 12.66 6.72
CA ASN A 300 -11.31 13.28 5.62
C ASN A 300 -10.54 13.23 4.29
N GLY A 301 -9.55 12.34 4.18
CA GLY A 301 -8.81 12.11 2.95
C GLY A 301 -9.76 11.80 1.79
N LYS A 302 -9.39 12.22 0.58
CA LYS A 302 -10.14 11.95 -0.65
C LYS A 302 -9.33 11.03 -1.56
N VAL A 303 -10.06 10.44 -2.51
CA VAL A 303 -9.48 9.59 -3.55
C VAL A 303 -9.59 10.32 -4.87
N TRP A 304 -8.45 10.50 -5.53
CA TRP A 304 -8.29 11.37 -6.70
C TRP A 304 -7.97 10.56 -7.95
N GLN A 305 -8.79 10.71 -8.98
CA GLN A 305 -8.48 10.29 -10.34
C GLN A 305 -7.58 11.35 -10.99
N VAL A 306 -6.35 10.95 -11.33
CA VAL A 306 -5.28 11.80 -11.84
C VAL A 306 -4.90 11.32 -13.24
N ASP A 307 -4.74 12.25 -14.17
CA ASP A 307 -4.20 11.98 -15.51
C ASP A 307 -2.67 12.01 -15.43
N PRO A 308 -1.96 10.88 -15.63
CA PRO A 308 -0.50 10.82 -15.55
C PRO A 308 0.19 11.75 -16.55
N LEU A 309 -0.47 12.04 -17.69
CA LEU A 309 0.04 12.94 -18.72
C LEU A 309 -0.25 14.41 -18.41
N GLY A 310 -1.06 14.68 -17.37
CA GLY A 310 -1.48 16.02 -16.94
C GLY A 310 -2.31 16.77 -17.98
N ILE A 311 -2.99 16.05 -18.89
CA ILE A 311 -3.86 16.64 -19.92
C ILE A 311 -5.23 16.98 -19.31
N ARG A 312 -5.78 16.08 -18.49
CA ARG A 312 -7.03 16.31 -17.74
C ARG A 312 -6.71 16.81 -16.33
N ALA A 313 -7.59 17.67 -15.82
CA ALA A 313 -7.54 18.06 -14.42
C ALA A 313 -7.89 16.84 -13.53
N PRO A 314 -7.26 16.70 -12.35
CA PRO A 314 -7.60 15.65 -11.41
C PRO A 314 -9.00 15.88 -10.82
N GLN A 315 -9.68 14.78 -10.47
CA GLN A 315 -11.05 14.79 -9.97
C GLN A 315 -11.21 13.81 -8.81
N ILE A 316 -11.99 14.19 -7.80
CA ILE A 316 -12.37 13.26 -6.73
C ILE A 316 -13.35 12.23 -7.31
N ILE A 317 -13.11 10.94 -7.05
CA ILE A 317 -14.01 9.86 -7.48
C ILE A 317 -15.14 9.62 -6.48
N THR A 318 -16.18 8.90 -6.89
CA THR A 318 -17.31 8.55 -6.03
C THR A 318 -16.87 7.71 -4.82
N LEU A 319 -16.04 6.69 -5.04
CA LEU A 319 -15.50 5.82 -3.99
C LEU A 319 -14.53 6.61 -3.09
N GLY A 320 -14.80 6.68 -1.79
CA GLY A 320 -14.00 7.46 -0.86
C GLY A 320 -14.33 8.95 -0.78
N SER A 321 -15.31 9.45 -1.55
CA SER A 321 -15.74 10.86 -1.48
C SER A 321 -16.23 11.31 -0.09
N GLU A 322 -16.73 10.35 0.71
CA GLU A 322 -17.21 10.57 2.08
C GLU A 322 -16.12 10.89 3.11
N GLY A 323 -14.84 10.68 2.77
CA GLY A 323 -13.72 10.86 3.69
C GLY A 323 -13.29 9.57 4.38
N GLY A 324 -11.98 9.41 4.54
CA GLY A 324 -11.36 8.28 5.24
C GLY A 324 -9.86 8.46 5.38
N ILE A 325 -9.20 7.37 5.77
CA ILE A 325 -7.75 7.23 5.82
C ILE A 325 -7.44 6.20 4.73
N PHE A 326 -7.38 6.65 3.47
CA PHE A 326 -7.41 5.76 2.31
C PHE A 326 -6.02 5.41 1.86
N GLU A 327 -5.86 4.15 1.42
CA GLU A 327 -4.54 3.61 1.17
C GLU A 327 -4.36 3.15 -0.28
N ALA A 328 -4.85 1.97 -0.67
CA ALA A 328 -4.61 1.41 -2.01
C ALA A 328 -5.90 1.17 -2.80
N PHE A 329 -5.77 1.21 -4.13
CA PHE A 329 -6.86 1.01 -5.08
C PHE A 329 -6.58 -0.15 -6.03
N ALA A 330 -7.62 -0.90 -6.40
CA ALA A 330 -7.55 -1.92 -7.46
C ALA A 330 -8.89 -2.07 -8.19
N GLU A 331 -8.88 -2.71 -9.35
CA GLU A 331 -10.09 -2.97 -10.14
C GLU A 331 -10.21 -4.45 -10.56
N ASP A 332 -11.44 -4.95 -10.59
CA ASP A 332 -11.84 -6.16 -11.28
C ASP A 332 -12.85 -5.80 -12.37
N ILE A 333 -12.39 -5.87 -13.61
CA ILE A 333 -13.14 -5.47 -14.81
C ILE A 333 -13.48 -6.67 -15.70
N ARG A 334 -13.31 -7.89 -15.19
CA ARG A 334 -13.55 -9.13 -15.97
C ARG A 334 -15.00 -9.24 -16.45
N ASP A 335 -15.94 -8.64 -15.70
CA ASP A 335 -17.29 -8.34 -16.16
C ASP A 335 -17.43 -6.82 -16.43
N PRO A 336 -17.31 -6.36 -17.68
CA PRO A 336 -17.44 -4.94 -18.01
C PRO A 336 -18.85 -4.39 -17.80
N ALA A 337 -19.88 -5.25 -17.72
CA ALA A 337 -21.24 -4.80 -17.40
C ALA A 337 -21.42 -4.51 -15.91
N LYS A 338 -20.54 -5.07 -15.06
CA LYS A 338 -20.57 -4.90 -13.60
C LYS A 338 -19.15 -4.88 -13.01
N PRO A 339 -18.34 -3.86 -13.36
CA PRO A 339 -16.98 -3.75 -12.84
C PRO A 339 -17.01 -3.47 -11.34
N HIS A 340 -15.96 -3.92 -10.65
CA HIS A 340 -15.76 -3.71 -9.23
C HIS A 340 -14.47 -2.95 -8.99
N PHE A 341 -14.53 -1.92 -8.14
CA PHE A 341 -13.38 -1.12 -7.75
C PHE A 341 -13.20 -1.22 -6.24
N PHE A 342 -11.98 -1.51 -5.79
CA PHE A 342 -11.67 -1.82 -4.41
C PHE A 342 -10.79 -0.72 -3.80
N LEU A 343 -10.99 -0.45 -2.52
CA LEU A 343 -10.24 0.54 -1.76
C LEU A 343 -9.95 0.01 -0.36
N THR A 344 -8.71 0.15 0.10
CA THR A 344 -8.31 -0.14 1.49
C THR A 344 -8.27 1.15 2.32
N GLU A 345 -8.36 0.99 3.64
CA GLU A 345 -8.24 2.06 4.63
C GLU A 345 -7.21 1.63 5.68
N ASP A 346 -6.13 2.39 5.86
CA ASP A 346 -5.15 2.15 6.93
C ASP A 346 -5.68 2.67 8.28
N ASP A 347 -6.74 2.01 8.75
CA ASP A 347 -7.30 2.25 10.05
C ASP A 347 -7.54 0.91 10.74
N GLU A 348 -7.43 0.89 12.07
CA GLU A 348 -7.72 -0.32 12.84
C GLU A 348 -9.15 -0.82 12.56
N TYR A 349 -10.09 0.10 12.26
CA TYR A 349 -11.47 -0.21 11.93
C TYR A 349 -11.81 0.07 10.46
N GLY A 350 -10.80 0.29 9.60
CA GLY A 350 -10.95 0.58 8.17
C GLY A 350 -11.42 -0.64 7.40
N PRO A 351 -12.69 -0.72 6.97
CA PRO A 351 -13.17 -1.87 6.21
C PRO A 351 -12.82 -1.68 4.73
N MET A 352 -12.30 -2.72 4.08
CA MET A 352 -12.09 -2.68 2.63
C MET A 352 -13.43 -2.44 1.92
N GLN A 353 -13.44 -1.50 0.99
CA GLN A 353 -14.62 -1.08 0.26
C GLN A 353 -14.65 -1.68 -1.14
N ARG A 354 -15.85 -1.87 -1.69
CA ARG A 354 -16.08 -2.22 -3.10
C ARG A 354 -17.15 -1.33 -3.70
N PHE A 355 -16.78 -0.56 -4.71
CA PHE A 355 -17.69 0.22 -5.53
C PHE A 355 -18.13 -0.54 -6.78
N THR A 356 -19.42 -0.45 -7.10
CA THR A 356 -20.02 -0.93 -8.35
C THR A 356 -20.81 0.22 -8.99
N PRO A 357 -20.38 0.77 -10.14
CA PRO A 357 -21.12 1.81 -10.84
C PRO A 357 -22.50 1.32 -11.30
N ASP A 358 -23.52 2.19 -11.27
CA ASP A 358 -24.87 1.84 -11.71
C ASP A 358 -24.97 1.62 -13.23
N ALA A 359 -24.17 2.35 -14.01
CA ALA A 359 -24.19 2.35 -15.47
C ALA A 359 -22.79 2.64 -16.04
N PRO A 360 -21.87 1.65 -16.07
CA PRO A 360 -20.55 1.84 -16.66
C PRO A 360 -20.63 2.05 -18.19
N ASP A 361 -19.97 3.10 -18.71
CA ASP A 361 -19.84 3.36 -20.16
C ASP A 361 -18.37 3.31 -20.59
N TRP A 362 -17.98 2.21 -21.21
CA TRP A 362 -16.61 1.98 -21.71
C TRP A 362 -16.25 2.82 -22.94
N ASN A 363 -17.21 3.52 -23.56
CA ASN A 363 -16.89 4.55 -24.56
C ASN A 363 -16.45 5.86 -23.90
N LYS A 364 -16.70 6.01 -22.59
CA LYS A 364 -16.31 7.16 -21.78
C LYS A 364 -15.69 6.70 -20.47
N PRO A 365 -14.60 5.94 -20.52
CA PRO A 365 -14.10 5.23 -19.34
C PRO A 365 -13.67 6.17 -18.21
N TRP A 366 -13.25 7.40 -18.53
CA TRP A 366 -12.93 8.45 -17.55
C TRP A 366 -14.13 8.85 -16.67
N GLU A 367 -15.37 8.64 -17.12
CA GLU A 367 -16.60 8.98 -16.38
C GLU A 367 -17.05 7.85 -15.43
N ILE A 368 -16.51 6.62 -15.56
CA ILE A 368 -16.97 5.42 -14.82
C ILE A 368 -16.89 5.60 -13.30
N LEU A 369 -15.82 6.22 -12.79
CA LEU A 369 -15.61 6.41 -11.35
C LEU A 369 -16.25 7.69 -10.80
N LEU A 370 -16.85 8.52 -11.65
CA LEU A 370 -17.44 9.81 -11.27
C LEU A 370 -18.96 9.76 -11.11
N GLY A 371 -19.58 8.69 -11.60
CA GLY A 371 -21.03 8.46 -11.56
C GLY A 371 -21.52 7.84 -10.25
N PRO A 372 -22.85 7.68 -10.09
CA PRO A 372 -23.43 6.98 -8.96
C PRO A 372 -23.14 5.47 -9.01
N GLY A 373 -23.24 4.83 -7.86
CA GLY A 373 -23.09 3.39 -7.71
C GLY A 373 -23.26 2.96 -6.26
N THR A 374 -23.10 1.65 -6.04
CA THR A 374 -23.21 1.04 -4.71
C THR A 374 -21.82 0.83 -4.11
N VAL A 375 -21.66 1.15 -2.82
CA VAL A 375 -20.45 0.83 -2.04
C VAL A 375 -20.80 -0.24 -1.00
N ASP A 376 -20.17 -1.40 -1.11
CA ASP A 376 -20.22 -2.47 -0.13
C ASP A 376 -18.90 -2.58 0.64
N TYR A 377 -18.92 -3.31 1.76
CA TYR A 377 -17.77 -3.50 2.63
C TYR A 377 -17.48 -4.98 2.88
N LEU A 378 -16.20 -5.33 2.93
CA LEU A 378 -15.74 -6.71 3.11
C LEU A 378 -16.08 -7.25 4.51
N VAL A 379 -16.56 -8.49 4.57
CA VAL A 379 -16.68 -9.27 5.80
C VAL A 379 -16.07 -10.64 5.60
N LEU A 380 -15.04 -10.95 6.40
CA LEU A 380 -14.44 -12.27 6.47
C LEU A 380 -15.20 -13.17 7.45
N LEU A 381 -15.42 -14.41 7.04
CA LEU A 381 -16.05 -15.47 7.82
C LEU A 381 -15.05 -16.65 7.89
N PRO A 382 -14.16 -16.67 8.90
CA PRO A 382 -13.14 -17.71 9.01
C PRO A 382 -13.75 -19.10 9.18
N ASN A 383 -13.07 -20.11 8.63
CA ASN A 383 -13.37 -21.50 8.93
C ASN A 383 -13.09 -21.78 10.42
N GLN A 384 -14.03 -22.45 11.10
CA GLN A 384 -13.93 -22.72 12.54
C GLN A 384 -12.74 -23.61 12.94
N ASN A 385 -12.25 -24.45 12.03
CA ASN A 385 -11.15 -25.38 12.29
C ASN A 385 -9.79 -24.84 11.81
N ASP A 386 -9.80 -23.87 10.89
CA ASP A 386 -8.59 -23.29 10.33
C ASP A 386 -8.81 -21.81 10.00
N HIS A 387 -8.37 -20.93 10.90
CA HIS A 387 -8.55 -19.49 10.77
C HIS A 387 -7.64 -18.87 9.70
N THR A 388 -6.82 -19.65 8.99
CA THR A 388 -6.05 -19.18 7.83
C THR A 388 -6.85 -19.20 6.54
N GLN A 389 -8.07 -19.71 6.56
CA GLN A 389 -8.96 -19.77 5.40
C GLN A 389 -10.42 -19.56 5.80
N GLY A 390 -11.26 -19.27 4.81
CA GLY A 390 -12.69 -19.11 5.05
C GLY A 390 -13.43 -18.67 3.81
N ILE A 391 -14.64 -18.15 4.03
CA ILE A 391 -15.43 -17.47 3.00
C ILE A 391 -15.50 -15.98 3.33
N TYR A 392 -15.89 -15.17 2.36
CA TYR A 392 -16.16 -13.77 2.58
C TYR A 392 -17.43 -13.33 1.89
N THR A 393 -17.95 -12.19 2.31
CA THR A 393 -19.11 -11.53 1.69
C THR A 393 -18.90 -10.03 1.67
N TRP A 394 -19.70 -9.36 0.85
CA TRP A 394 -19.81 -7.91 0.78
C TRP A 394 -21.15 -7.48 1.37
N ILE A 395 -21.16 -6.46 2.23
CA ILE A 395 -22.38 -5.94 2.88
C ILE A 395 -22.42 -4.42 2.86
N GLU A 396 -23.61 -3.82 2.80
CA GLU A 396 -23.80 -2.36 2.89
C GLU A 396 -23.57 -1.79 4.30
N ASN A 397 -23.70 -2.63 5.34
CA ASN A 397 -23.59 -2.17 6.74
C ASN A 397 -22.13 -1.91 7.13
N LYS A 398 -21.67 -0.68 6.89
CA LYS A 398 -20.31 -0.21 7.24
C LYS A 398 -19.95 -0.50 8.68
N ARG A 399 -20.87 -0.28 9.64
CA ARG A 399 -20.59 -0.48 11.08
C ARG A 399 -20.22 -1.94 11.40
N GLN A 400 -20.96 -2.88 10.83
CA GLN A 400 -20.67 -4.30 11.00
C GLN A 400 -19.34 -4.68 10.34
N ALA A 401 -19.07 -4.14 9.15
CA ALA A 401 -17.80 -4.37 8.47
C ALA A 401 -16.60 -3.79 9.24
N LYS A 402 -16.72 -2.59 9.82
CA LYS A 402 -15.69 -1.99 10.69
C LYS A 402 -15.30 -2.90 11.86
N GLN A 403 -16.30 -3.52 12.49
CA GLN A 403 -16.05 -4.49 13.57
C GLN A 403 -15.32 -5.73 13.04
N ASN A 404 -15.70 -6.22 11.86
CA ASN A 404 -15.05 -7.37 11.23
C ASN A 404 -13.58 -7.07 10.85
N ALA A 405 -13.32 -5.91 10.25
CA ALA A 405 -12.00 -5.43 9.88
C ALA A 405 -11.06 -5.43 11.08
N ALA A 406 -11.47 -4.80 12.19
CA ALA A 406 -10.67 -4.71 13.41
C ALA A 406 -10.21 -6.06 13.98
N TYR A 407 -11.00 -7.13 13.78
CA TYR A 407 -10.63 -8.47 14.23
C TYR A 407 -9.80 -9.27 13.25
N TYR A 408 -9.99 -9.07 11.94
CA TYR A 408 -9.44 -9.98 10.94
C TYR A 408 -8.36 -9.33 10.08
N TYR A 409 -8.55 -8.10 9.62
CA TYR A 409 -7.62 -7.43 8.70
C TYR A 409 -7.43 -5.94 9.06
N PRO A 410 -7.16 -5.60 10.34
CA PRO A 410 -6.94 -4.20 10.73
C PRO A 410 -5.71 -3.63 10.02
N ASN A 411 -5.74 -2.33 9.70
CA ASN A 411 -4.64 -1.65 9.00
C ASN A 411 -4.34 -2.33 7.66
N ALA A 412 -5.36 -2.42 6.82
CA ALA A 412 -5.25 -3.02 5.50
C ALA A 412 -4.67 -2.00 4.53
N GLU A 413 -3.67 -2.40 3.76
CA GLU A 413 -2.88 -1.48 2.97
C GLU A 413 -2.81 -1.88 1.50
N GLY A 414 -1.64 -2.32 1.03
CA GLY A 414 -1.40 -2.71 -0.35
C GLY A 414 -2.48 -3.65 -0.89
N LEU A 415 -2.91 -3.34 -2.10
CA LEU A 415 -4.04 -3.97 -2.78
C LEU A 415 -3.69 -4.24 -4.24
N SER A 416 -4.02 -5.43 -4.75
CA SER A 416 -3.86 -5.73 -6.19
C SER A 416 -4.78 -6.85 -6.63
N VAL A 417 -5.25 -6.77 -7.88
CA VAL A 417 -6.02 -7.83 -8.54
C VAL A 417 -5.15 -8.52 -9.59
N HIS A 418 -5.27 -9.84 -9.67
CA HIS A 418 -4.78 -10.63 -10.79
C HIS A 418 -5.72 -11.78 -11.12
N GLU A 419 -6.20 -11.85 -12.36
CA GLU A 419 -7.20 -12.86 -12.75
C GLU A 419 -8.37 -12.82 -11.76
N ASN A 420 -8.65 -13.94 -11.10
CA ASN A 420 -9.68 -14.08 -10.08
C ASN A 420 -9.18 -13.89 -8.64
N SER A 421 -7.94 -13.48 -8.42
CA SER A 421 -7.37 -13.28 -7.08
C SER A 421 -7.26 -11.79 -6.74
N LEU A 422 -7.81 -11.41 -5.59
CA LEU A 422 -7.58 -10.12 -4.94
C LEU A 422 -6.62 -10.30 -3.76
N PHE A 423 -5.47 -9.64 -3.83
CA PHE A 423 -4.43 -9.66 -2.82
C PHE A 423 -4.51 -8.43 -1.93
N VAL A 424 -4.43 -8.63 -0.62
CA VAL A 424 -4.44 -7.55 0.39
C VAL A 424 -3.37 -7.84 1.43
N VAL A 425 -2.55 -6.86 1.79
CA VAL A 425 -1.68 -6.95 2.97
C VAL A 425 -2.25 -6.18 4.15
N CYS A 426 -1.93 -6.60 5.37
CA CYS A 426 -2.25 -5.81 6.55
C CYS A 426 -1.07 -5.74 7.53
N LYS A 427 -0.79 -4.52 8.02
CA LYS A 427 0.38 -4.22 8.88
C LYS A 427 0.25 -4.82 10.27
N LYS A 428 -0.90 -4.64 10.92
CA LYS A 428 -1.05 -5.01 12.34
C LYS A 428 -0.84 -6.50 12.61
N TYR A 429 -1.18 -7.36 11.66
CA TYR A 429 -0.98 -8.81 11.80
C TYR A 429 0.07 -9.40 10.85
N ASN A 430 0.69 -8.60 9.98
CA ASN A 430 1.63 -9.06 8.97
C ASN A 430 1.07 -10.25 8.18
N HIS A 431 -0.11 -10.06 7.60
CA HIS A 431 -0.76 -11.08 6.79
C HIS A 431 -0.89 -10.62 5.34
N LEU A 432 -0.70 -11.56 4.43
CA LEU A 432 -1.12 -11.47 3.05
C LEU A 432 -2.38 -12.32 2.87
N TYR A 433 -3.47 -11.68 2.48
CA TYR A 433 -4.72 -12.30 2.09
C TYR A 433 -4.75 -12.51 0.57
N GLU A 434 -5.34 -13.62 0.16
CA GLU A 434 -5.71 -13.91 -1.22
C GLU A 434 -7.18 -14.32 -1.23
N LEU A 435 -8.02 -13.47 -1.83
CA LEU A 435 -9.46 -13.65 -1.99
C LEU A 435 -9.73 -14.15 -3.41
N ASP A 436 -10.37 -15.32 -3.53
CA ASP A 436 -10.88 -15.84 -4.80
C ASP A 436 -12.22 -15.13 -5.09
N LEU A 437 -12.22 -14.28 -6.12
CA LEU A 437 -13.34 -13.46 -6.57
C LEU A 437 -14.48 -14.27 -7.18
N ASP A 438 -14.20 -15.49 -7.66
CA ASP A 438 -15.21 -16.35 -8.28
C ASP A 438 -15.87 -17.26 -7.24
N ARG A 439 -15.09 -17.76 -6.28
CA ARG A 439 -15.55 -18.70 -5.25
C ARG A 439 -16.01 -18.05 -3.95
N LEU A 440 -15.72 -16.77 -3.75
CA LEU A 440 -15.93 -16.04 -2.50
C LEU A 440 -15.27 -16.71 -1.28
N THR A 441 -14.11 -17.31 -1.52
CA THR A 441 -13.25 -17.93 -0.50
C THR A 441 -11.99 -17.10 -0.31
N TYR A 442 -11.38 -17.16 0.86
CA TYR A 442 -10.07 -16.54 1.07
C TYR A 442 -9.10 -17.50 1.76
N THR A 443 -7.81 -17.26 1.52
CA THR A 443 -6.72 -17.77 2.36
C THR A 443 -5.89 -16.60 2.85
N ARG A 444 -5.17 -16.80 3.96
CA ARG A 444 -4.17 -15.86 4.46
C ARG A 444 -2.90 -16.57 4.88
N LYS A 445 -1.78 -15.88 4.74
CA LYS A 445 -0.46 -16.35 5.18
C LYS A 445 0.27 -15.22 5.90
N SER A 446 1.09 -15.56 6.87
CA SER A 446 1.98 -14.58 7.49
C SER A 446 3.05 -14.14 6.50
N THR A 447 3.32 -12.84 6.44
CA THR A 447 4.44 -12.24 5.73
C THR A 447 5.71 -12.22 6.60
N SER A 448 5.58 -12.33 7.93
CA SER A 448 6.71 -12.43 8.87
C SER A 448 7.53 -13.73 8.75
N SER A 449 7.31 -14.56 7.73
CA SER A 449 8.13 -15.75 7.51
C SER A 449 9.43 -15.42 6.78
N GLY A 450 10.57 -15.64 7.43
CA GLY A 450 11.87 -15.75 6.75
C GLY A 450 12.60 -14.43 6.51
N LEU A 451 12.47 -13.87 5.30
CA LEU A 451 13.34 -12.84 4.71
C LEU A 451 12.90 -11.38 4.95
N PHE A 452 11.67 -11.19 5.41
CA PHE A 452 11.16 -9.90 5.87
C PHE A 452 11.65 -9.62 7.30
N ASP A 453 12.05 -8.39 7.55
CA ASP A 453 12.46 -7.87 8.85
C ASP A 453 11.50 -6.77 9.39
N GLY A 454 10.66 -6.22 8.51
CA GLY A 454 9.60 -5.24 8.74
C GLY A 454 8.20 -5.78 8.37
N THR A 455 7.27 -4.86 8.20
CA THR A 455 5.86 -5.12 7.87
C THR A 455 5.63 -5.00 6.36
N PRO A 456 4.73 -5.81 5.77
CA PRO A 456 4.38 -5.65 4.36
C PRO A 456 3.60 -4.34 4.21
N ASP A 457 3.91 -3.60 3.16
CA ASP A 457 3.38 -2.24 2.95
C ASP A 457 2.61 -2.18 1.63
N GLN A 458 3.31 -1.99 0.51
CA GLN A 458 2.72 -2.02 -0.82
C GLN A 458 2.94 -3.36 -1.51
N LEU A 459 2.02 -3.72 -2.39
CA LEU A 459 2.17 -4.90 -3.23
C LEU A 459 1.92 -4.55 -4.69
N ARG A 460 2.79 -5.04 -5.56
CA ARG A 460 2.62 -4.98 -7.01
C ARG A 460 2.71 -6.35 -7.60
N LYS A 461 1.69 -6.69 -8.36
CA LYS A 461 1.75 -7.78 -9.31
C LYS A 461 2.23 -7.23 -10.65
N ILE A 462 3.50 -7.40 -11.03
CA ILE A 462 3.89 -7.24 -12.44
C ILE A 462 5.07 -8.20 -12.73
N ILE A 463 5.18 -8.95 -13.83
CA ILE A 463 4.62 -8.86 -15.19
C ILE A 463 4.53 -10.30 -15.75
N GLY A 464 3.62 -10.58 -16.68
CA GLY A 464 3.80 -11.62 -17.72
C GLY A 464 3.81 -10.91 -19.08
N PRO A 465 4.33 -11.50 -20.17
CA PRO A 465 4.34 -10.82 -21.47
C PRO A 465 2.93 -10.30 -21.82
N PRO A 466 2.81 -9.22 -22.62
CA PRO A 466 1.53 -8.80 -23.16
C PRO A 466 0.76 -9.99 -23.74
N ALA A 467 -0.56 -10.03 -23.56
CA ALA A 467 -1.37 -11.12 -24.06
C ALA A 467 -1.12 -11.35 -25.56
N GLY A 468 -0.54 -12.50 -25.92
CA GLY A 468 -0.21 -12.87 -27.30
C GLY A 468 1.27 -12.75 -27.69
N GLU A 469 2.15 -12.25 -26.83
CA GLU A 469 3.61 -12.28 -27.05
C GLU A 469 4.25 -13.46 -26.33
N ALA A 470 5.15 -14.17 -27.02
CA ALA A 470 5.90 -15.25 -26.42
C ALA A 470 6.77 -14.69 -25.28
N ALA A 471 6.57 -15.20 -24.07
CA ALA A 471 7.39 -14.89 -22.91
C ALA A 471 8.90 -15.10 -23.11
N ASN A 472 9.22 -15.92 -24.11
CA ASN A 472 10.53 -16.50 -24.33
C ASN A 472 11.03 -16.11 -25.72
N THR A 473 11.98 -15.19 -25.77
CA THR A 473 12.76 -14.90 -26.99
C THR A 473 13.83 -15.96 -27.27
N ASP A 474 13.98 -16.95 -26.38
CA ASP A 474 14.99 -18.02 -26.48
C ASP A 474 14.44 -19.35 -27.04
N GLY A 475 13.15 -19.43 -27.35
CA GLY A 475 12.51 -20.64 -27.88
C GLY A 475 12.26 -21.74 -26.84
N SER A 476 12.36 -21.45 -25.55
CA SER A 476 12.00 -22.40 -24.49
C SER A 476 10.49 -22.51 -24.27
N GLU A 477 10.01 -23.72 -23.94
CA GLU A 477 8.61 -24.00 -23.58
C GLU A 477 8.30 -23.68 -22.09
N GLU A 478 9.27 -23.16 -21.33
CA GLU A 478 9.08 -22.84 -19.91
C GLU A 478 8.38 -21.48 -19.76
N GLU A 479 7.13 -21.47 -19.33
CA GLU A 479 6.39 -20.24 -19.02
C GLU A 479 7.15 -19.35 -18.01
N PRO A 480 7.07 -18.02 -18.16
CA PRO A 480 7.74 -17.08 -17.26
C PRO A 480 7.16 -17.22 -15.86
N GLU A 481 8.04 -17.13 -14.86
CA GLU A 481 7.61 -17.26 -13.47
C GLU A 481 6.84 -16.02 -13.03
N VAL A 482 5.55 -16.19 -12.72
CA VAL A 482 4.74 -15.10 -12.17
C VAL A 482 5.17 -14.83 -10.73
N LEU A 483 5.68 -13.61 -10.52
CA LEU A 483 6.10 -13.12 -9.22
C LEU A 483 5.15 -12.04 -8.70
N LEU A 484 4.80 -12.14 -7.43
CA LEU A 484 4.19 -11.07 -6.66
C LEU A 484 5.31 -10.32 -5.94
N TYR A 485 5.52 -9.05 -6.27
CA TYR A 485 6.48 -8.21 -5.57
C TYR A 485 5.78 -7.38 -4.50
N PHE A 486 6.51 -7.04 -3.46
CA PHE A 486 6.01 -6.19 -2.39
C PHE A 486 7.16 -5.43 -1.74
N THR A 487 6.79 -4.29 -1.18
CA THR A 487 7.66 -3.42 -0.40
C THR A 487 7.53 -3.75 1.08
N GLU A 488 8.37 -3.10 1.87
CA GLU A 488 8.47 -3.27 3.31
C GLU A 488 8.53 -1.90 3.99
N ASP A 489 7.76 -1.77 5.06
CA ASP A 489 7.77 -0.64 6.00
C ASP A 489 8.31 -1.14 7.36
N GLY A 490 9.36 -0.47 7.84
CA GLY A 490 10.06 -0.76 9.08
C GLY A 490 11.15 -1.82 8.96
N GLY A 491 11.53 -2.39 10.11
CA GLY A 491 12.63 -3.35 10.25
C GLY A 491 14.02 -2.71 10.34
N GLU A 492 15.10 -3.49 10.30
CA GLU A 492 16.47 -2.95 10.24
C GLU A 492 16.84 -2.50 8.83
N LYS A 493 16.25 -3.12 7.79
CA LYS A 493 16.59 -2.92 6.37
C LYS A 493 15.42 -3.21 5.44
N ALA A 494 14.53 -2.25 5.27
CA ALA A 494 13.46 -2.35 4.28
C ALA A 494 14.00 -2.61 2.87
N GLY A 495 13.26 -3.42 2.11
CA GLY A 495 13.66 -3.87 0.79
C GLY A 495 12.50 -4.26 -0.10
N ILE A 496 12.85 -4.65 -1.32
CA ILE A 496 11.90 -5.24 -2.27
C ILE A 496 12.07 -6.74 -2.24
N HIS A 497 10.95 -7.42 -2.14
CA HIS A 497 10.89 -8.87 -2.06
C HIS A 497 9.89 -9.40 -3.10
N ALA A 498 10.03 -10.67 -3.46
CA ALA A 498 9.21 -11.33 -4.46
C ALA A 498 8.72 -12.68 -3.94
N ARG A 499 7.53 -13.09 -4.37
CA ARG A 499 6.94 -14.40 -4.06
C ARG A 499 6.45 -15.07 -5.33
N ASN A 500 6.80 -16.33 -5.54
CA ASN A 500 6.30 -17.10 -6.68
C ASN A 500 4.96 -17.82 -6.39
N ALA A 501 4.38 -18.43 -7.41
CA ALA A 501 3.13 -19.20 -7.30
C ALA A 501 3.21 -20.38 -6.32
N LYS A 502 4.40 -20.92 -6.05
CA LYS A 502 4.63 -21.98 -5.04
C LYS A 502 4.67 -21.42 -3.61
N GLY A 503 4.75 -20.10 -3.48
CA GLY A 503 4.86 -19.40 -2.21
C GLY A 503 6.28 -19.27 -1.67
N GLU A 504 7.30 -19.56 -2.49
CA GLU A 504 8.70 -19.29 -2.16
C GLU A 504 8.92 -17.78 -2.20
N VAL A 505 9.65 -17.25 -1.21
CA VAL A 505 9.94 -15.81 -1.05
C VAL A 505 11.42 -15.55 -1.31
N PHE A 506 11.70 -14.45 -2.01
CA PHE A 506 13.04 -14.02 -2.40
C PHE A 506 13.24 -12.54 -2.04
N THR A 507 14.36 -12.20 -1.41
CA THR A 507 14.78 -10.79 -1.27
C THR A 507 15.44 -10.35 -2.57
N VAL A 508 14.85 -9.36 -3.24
CA VAL A 508 15.39 -8.81 -4.49
C VAL A 508 16.48 -7.80 -4.15
N LEU A 509 16.22 -6.92 -3.18
CA LEU A 509 17.16 -5.94 -2.66
C LEU A 509 16.83 -5.52 -1.22
N GLU A 510 17.82 -5.00 -0.49
CA GLU A 510 17.68 -4.32 0.80
C GLU A 510 18.39 -2.96 0.75
N GLY A 511 18.00 -2.02 1.61
CA GLY A 511 18.61 -0.68 1.71
C GLY A 511 19.56 -0.51 2.89
N MET A 512 20.38 0.55 2.81
CA MET A 512 21.05 1.17 3.97
C MET A 512 20.46 2.55 4.28
N TYR A 513 19.21 2.75 3.89
CA TYR A 513 18.38 3.94 4.05
C TYR A 513 17.44 3.78 5.25
N THR A 514 16.68 4.82 5.57
CA THR A 514 15.60 4.74 6.54
C THR A 514 14.63 3.62 6.13
N PRO A 515 14.24 2.70 7.03
CA PRO A 515 13.54 1.48 6.64
C PRO A 515 12.10 1.70 6.20
N GLU A 516 11.90 2.14 4.96
CA GLU A 516 10.61 2.15 4.29
C GLU A 516 10.81 2.23 2.78
N THR A 517 10.24 1.26 2.07
CA THR A 517 10.28 1.22 0.60
C THR A 517 8.89 1.38 0.03
N THR A 518 8.74 2.20 -0.98
CA THR A 518 7.42 2.58 -1.54
C THR A 518 7.50 2.73 -3.06
N GLY A 519 6.37 2.99 -3.72
CA GLY A 519 6.31 3.39 -5.12
C GLY A 519 6.76 2.31 -6.11
N LEU A 520 6.72 1.04 -5.70
CA LEU A 520 7.18 -0.07 -6.53
C LEU A 520 6.41 -0.09 -7.85
N SER A 521 7.12 -0.08 -8.97
CA SER A 521 6.54 -0.10 -10.32
C SER A 521 7.57 -0.55 -11.36
N PHE A 522 7.13 -0.78 -12.60
CA PHE A 522 7.99 -1.31 -13.67
C PHE A 522 7.75 -0.59 -15.00
N SER A 523 8.79 -0.43 -15.82
CA SER A 523 8.65 0.09 -17.19
C SER A 523 7.71 -0.78 -18.04
N PRO A 524 7.13 -0.26 -19.15
CA PRO A 524 6.18 -1.04 -19.96
C PRO A 524 6.75 -2.35 -20.52
N ASP A 525 8.05 -2.37 -20.82
CA ASP A 525 8.78 -3.56 -21.27
C ASP A 525 9.24 -4.46 -20.09
N GLY A 526 9.08 -4.00 -18.85
CA GLY A 526 9.50 -4.65 -17.61
C GLY A 526 11.01 -4.73 -17.39
N THR A 527 11.83 -3.99 -18.13
CA THR A 527 13.30 -4.01 -18.00
C THR A 527 13.82 -3.10 -16.89
N ARG A 528 12.98 -2.22 -16.36
CA ARG A 528 13.29 -1.27 -15.28
C ARG A 528 12.28 -1.46 -14.15
N MET A 529 12.80 -1.50 -12.92
CA MET A 529 12.04 -1.47 -11.67
C MET A 529 12.26 -0.09 -11.04
N TYR A 530 11.19 0.58 -10.64
CA TYR A 530 11.23 1.84 -9.91
C TYR A 530 10.68 1.64 -8.49
N PHE A 531 11.25 2.35 -7.52
CA PHE A 531 10.79 2.39 -6.13
C PHE A 531 11.48 3.55 -5.42
N ALA A 532 11.00 3.93 -4.24
CA ALA A 532 11.62 4.94 -3.40
C ALA A 532 12.03 4.40 -2.02
N TYR A 533 12.98 5.08 -1.40
CA TYR A 533 13.07 5.15 0.06
C TYR A 533 12.39 6.44 0.50
N GLN A 534 11.29 6.28 1.23
CA GLN A 534 10.25 7.30 1.40
C GLN A 534 10.77 8.49 2.23
N GLU A 535 11.16 8.26 3.50
CA GLU A 535 11.69 9.30 4.38
C GLU A 535 12.99 9.95 3.85
N ASP A 536 13.85 9.19 3.18
CA ASP A 536 15.09 9.73 2.57
C ASP A 536 14.81 10.56 1.32
N GLY A 537 13.62 10.42 0.72
CA GLY A 537 13.26 11.14 -0.48
C GLY A 537 14.03 10.69 -1.73
N MET A 538 14.35 9.39 -1.81
CA MET A 538 15.24 8.86 -2.85
C MET A 538 14.49 7.95 -3.81
N MET A 539 14.33 8.38 -5.07
CA MET A 539 13.71 7.56 -6.13
C MET A 539 14.77 6.82 -6.93
N PHE A 540 14.62 5.50 -7.02
CA PHE A 540 15.53 4.59 -7.68
C PHE A 540 14.96 4.02 -8.98
N GLU A 541 15.86 3.71 -9.90
CA GLU A 541 15.67 2.77 -10.99
C GLU A 541 16.64 1.60 -10.80
N VAL A 542 16.17 0.36 -11.01
CA VAL A 542 16.98 -0.86 -11.01
C VAL A 542 16.74 -1.62 -12.31
N GLN A 543 17.81 -2.16 -12.88
CA GLN A 543 17.77 -2.95 -14.11
C GLN A 543 18.56 -4.24 -13.96
N ARG A 544 18.17 -5.27 -14.72
CA ARG A 544 19.02 -6.44 -14.93
C ARG A 544 20.17 -6.10 -15.89
N ILE A 545 21.38 -6.55 -15.57
CA ILE A 545 22.56 -6.32 -16.42
C ILE A 545 22.51 -7.11 -17.74
N ASP A 546 21.72 -8.19 -17.78
CA ASP A 546 21.47 -8.99 -18.98
C ASP A 546 20.38 -8.39 -19.88
N GLY A 547 19.78 -7.26 -19.51
CA GLY A 547 18.77 -6.56 -20.30
C GLY A 547 17.42 -7.28 -20.41
N HIS A 548 17.26 -8.43 -19.76
CA HIS A 548 15.98 -9.12 -19.70
C HIS A 548 15.02 -8.38 -18.77
N PRO A 549 13.71 -8.55 -18.97
CA PRO A 549 12.74 -7.99 -18.05
C PRO A 549 12.71 -8.74 -16.71
N PHE A 550 12.13 -8.15 -15.68
CA PHE A 550 12.06 -8.76 -14.34
C PHE A 550 11.19 -10.03 -14.28
N TYR A 551 10.26 -10.18 -15.22
CA TYR A 551 9.48 -11.41 -15.44
C TYR A 551 10.16 -12.43 -16.35
N GLY A 552 11.24 -12.03 -17.01
CA GLY A 552 12.02 -12.91 -17.86
C GLY A 552 12.76 -13.95 -17.03
N LYS A 553 13.19 -15.03 -17.68
CA LYS A 553 13.88 -16.16 -17.03
C LYS A 553 15.02 -15.71 -16.10
N THR A 554 15.10 -16.34 -14.94
CA THR A 554 16.14 -16.09 -13.93
C THR A 554 16.96 -17.35 -13.68
N LEU A 555 18.18 -17.18 -13.18
CA LEU A 555 18.95 -18.29 -12.65
C LEU A 555 18.45 -18.62 -11.26
N ASN A 556 17.50 -19.55 -11.17
CA ASN A 556 17.05 -20.08 -9.91
C ASN A 556 18.22 -20.72 -9.17
N LEU A 557 18.44 -20.29 -7.93
CA LEU A 557 19.15 -21.12 -6.98
C LEU A 557 18.32 -22.39 -6.85
N LYS A 558 18.77 -23.52 -7.42
CA LYS A 558 18.10 -24.79 -7.16
C LYS A 558 18.00 -24.95 -5.65
N ASN A 559 16.79 -24.78 -5.12
CA ASN A 559 16.45 -25.23 -3.79
C ASN A 559 16.69 -26.73 -3.81
N HIS A 560 17.86 -27.16 -3.31
CA HIS A 560 17.88 -28.42 -2.61
C HIS A 560 16.77 -28.26 -1.58
N GLN A 561 15.68 -29.01 -1.76
CA GLN A 561 14.76 -29.31 -0.67
C GLN A 561 15.64 -29.64 0.53
N PHE A 562 15.78 -28.68 1.45
CA PHE A 562 16.37 -28.95 2.74
C PHE A 562 15.32 -29.73 3.50
N GLU A 563 15.20 -31.02 3.17
CA GLU A 563 14.82 -32.00 4.16
C GLU A 563 15.92 -31.96 5.23
N GLY A 564 15.73 -31.07 6.22
CA GLY A 564 16.46 -31.10 7.48
C GLY A 564 17.64 -30.13 7.68
N SER A 565 17.67 -28.91 7.13
CA SER A 565 18.52 -27.88 7.77
C SER A 565 17.80 -27.23 8.93
N THR A 566 18.13 -27.70 10.13
CA THR A 566 17.87 -27.04 11.41
C THR A 566 18.78 -25.83 11.63
N GLU A 567 19.11 -25.06 10.60
CA GLU A 567 20.02 -23.93 10.76
C GLU A 567 19.23 -22.76 11.37
N SER A 568 19.52 -22.47 12.63
CA SER A 568 18.74 -21.52 13.43
C SER A 568 18.88 -20.08 12.91
N PRO A 569 17.91 -19.19 13.14
CA PRO A 569 18.03 -17.75 12.82
C PRO A 569 19.35 -17.13 13.32
N THR A 570 19.85 -17.62 14.45
CA THR A 570 21.12 -17.24 15.06
C THR A 570 22.34 -17.59 14.20
N GLU A 571 22.33 -18.71 13.49
CA GLU A 571 23.42 -19.14 12.62
C GLU A 571 23.45 -18.34 11.31
N ARG A 572 22.27 -18.00 10.78
CA ARG A 572 22.14 -17.07 9.64
C ARG A 572 22.68 -15.68 9.99
N ARG A 573 22.34 -15.15 11.17
CA ARG A 573 22.89 -13.90 11.70
C ARG A 573 24.41 -13.95 11.84
N LYS A 574 24.96 -15.02 12.41
CA LYS A 574 26.42 -15.21 12.54
C LYS A 574 27.13 -15.25 11.19
N ARG A 575 26.51 -15.86 10.17
CA ARG A 575 27.05 -15.87 8.81
C ARG A 575 27.02 -14.48 8.17
N ARG A 576 25.91 -13.73 8.30
CA ARG A 576 25.82 -12.31 7.88
C ARG A 576 26.87 -11.46 8.59
N ASP A 577 27.05 -11.63 9.90
CA ASP A 577 28.04 -10.89 10.68
C ASP A 577 29.48 -11.26 10.34
N LYS A 578 29.75 -12.52 9.98
CA LYS A 578 31.06 -12.97 9.49
C LYS A 578 31.42 -12.31 8.16
N ILE A 579 30.44 -12.16 7.26
CA ILE A 579 30.58 -11.43 6.00
C ILE A 579 30.78 -9.93 6.27
N ARG A 580 30.06 -9.37 7.26
CA ARG A 580 30.17 -7.97 7.71
C ARG A 580 31.57 -7.65 8.28
N ARG A 581 32.14 -8.54 9.09
CA ARG A 581 33.50 -8.40 9.66
C ARG A 581 34.60 -8.60 8.62
N ALA A 582 34.40 -9.44 7.61
CA ALA A 582 35.36 -9.60 6.52
C ALA A 582 35.48 -8.34 5.65
N ARG A 583 34.45 -7.48 5.62
CA ARG A 583 34.45 -6.18 4.92
C ARG A 583 35.08 -5.04 5.71
N TYR A 584 34.98 -5.05 7.04
CA TYR A 584 35.56 -3.97 7.88
C TYR A 584 37.09 -4.02 7.98
N ASN A 585 37.71 -5.12 7.56
CA ASN A 585 39.15 -5.34 7.58
C ASN A 585 39.82 -5.17 6.20
N ARG A 586 39.13 -4.58 5.21
CA ARG A 586 39.71 -4.25 3.89
C ARG A 586 39.68 -2.75 3.63
#